data_AF-A0A2N2NTU6-F1
#
_entry.id   AF-A0A2N2NTU6-F1
#
_cell.length_a   1.000
_cell.length_b   1.000
_cell.length_c   1.000
_cell.angle_alpha   90.00
_cell.angle_beta   90.00
_cell.angle_gamma   90.00
#
_symmetry.space_group_name_H-M   'P 1'
#
loop_
_entity.id
_entity.type
_entity.pdbx_description
1 polymer ?
#
loop_
_entity_poly.entity_id
_entity_poly.type
_entity_poly.pdbx_seq_one_letter_code
_entity_poly.pdbx_strand_id
1 'polypeptide(L)'
;MQKFVGTILVVIICLFCLSSSVQAQIEFKVLPGDMAVIGYRTDNHNFAIVCLREIPSGTNIRFTDKGWNHDETFRTDEGVIYWTTTEICELGMIKIINPLDYYVSGEFKLSTSGDQIFIYQELVADNPNFIFGLNTFDNVWQSSAGTATTSALPSDLKDSIPQSAIAIKHRTYSVYNGERGFNSINEAKLSIINTGNWTNITPQLPLPTGSFSFTTTAVHLSEFSAETGDESAPWWMIAGLVVIPVLMMVVKRPKRECCK
;
A
#
# COMPACT_ATOMS: atom_id res chain seq x y z
N MET A 1 -27.32 -41.46 32.60
CA MET A 1 -25.94 -41.39 32.05
C MET A 1 -25.88 -40.96 30.59
N GLN A 2 -26.66 -41.56 29.68
CA GLN A 2 -26.60 -41.27 28.24
C GLN A 2 -26.89 -39.80 27.85
N LYS A 3 -27.83 -39.13 28.54
CA LYS A 3 -28.12 -37.70 28.31
C LYS A 3 -26.97 -36.75 28.74
N PHE A 4 -26.15 -37.16 29.71
CA PHE A 4 -25.05 -36.35 30.24
C PHE A 4 -23.82 -36.40 29.32
N VAL A 5 -23.58 -37.56 28.70
CA VAL A 5 -22.50 -37.78 27.73
C VAL A 5 -22.77 -36.98 26.44
N GLY A 6 -24.02 -36.90 25.98
CA GLY A 6 -24.40 -36.13 24.80
C GLY A 6 -24.15 -34.63 24.96
N THR A 7 -24.46 -34.05 26.12
CA THR A 7 -24.23 -32.62 26.40
C THR A 7 -22.75 -32.29 26.50
N ILE A 8 -21.94 -33.17 27.12
CA ILE A 8 -20.48 -32.98 27.20
C ILE A 8 -19.84 -33.04 25.82
N LEU A 9 -20.28 -33.95 24.96
CA LEU A 9 -19.76 -34.09 23.60
C LEU A 9 -20.03 -32.84 22.74
N VAL A 10 -21.24 -32.27 22.83
CA VAL A 10 -21.61 -31.03 22.12
C VAL A 10 -20.77 -29.84 22.58
N VAL A 11 -20.54 -29.72 23.90
CA VAL A 11 -19.71 -28.64 24.47
C VAL A 11 -18.26 -28.74 24.02
N ILE A 12 -17.68 -29.95 23.96
CA ILE A 12 -16.30 -30.18 23.48
C ILE A 12 -16.18 -29.83 21.98
N ILE A 13 -17.17 -30.18 21.16
CA ILE A 13 -17.19 -29.83 19.73
C ILE A 13 -17.28 -28.31 19.54
N CYS A 14 -18.14 -27.62 20.30
CA CYS A 14 -18.22 -26.16 20.27
C CYS A 14 -16.91 -25.49 20.72
N LEU A 15 -16.26 -25.99 21.77
CA LEU A 15 -14.95 -25.50 22.23
C LEU A 15 -13.84 -25.74 21.19
N PHE A 16 -13.90 -26.85 20.45
CA PHE A 16 -12.95 -27.14 19.37
C PHE A 16 -13.19 -26.21 18.15
N CYS A 17 -14.45 -25.93 17.80
CA CYS A 17 -14.81 -24.97 16.75
C CYS A 17 -14.46 -23.51 17.10
N LEU A 18 -14.40 -23.15 18.38
CA LEU A 18 -13.99 -21.82 18.84
C LEU A 18 -12.46 -21.66 18.99
N SER A 19 -11.70 -22.75 18.85
CA SER A 19 -10.24 -22.76 19.03
C SER A 19 -9.44 -22.53 17.74
N SER A 20 -10.09 -22.50 16.58
CA SER A 20 -9.46 -22.01 15.35
C SER A 20 -9.25 -20.51 15.48
N SER A 21 -8.02 -20.10 15.79
CA SER A 21 -7.60 -18.71 15.71
C SER A 21 -7.85 -18.22 14.28
N VAL A 22 -8.86 -17.37 14.09
CA VAL A 22 -8.99 -16.56 12.88
C VAL A 22 -7.81 -15.59 12.93
N GLN A 23 -6.70 -15.94 12.28
CA GLN A 23 -5.65 -14.98 11.99
C GLN A 23 -6.26 -14.01 10.98
N ALA A 24 -6.64 -12.82 11.43
CA ALA A 24 -6.88 -11.72 10.51
C ALA A 24 -5.60 -11.53 9.68
N GLN A 25 -5.64 -11.90 8.41
CA GLN A 25 -4.57 -11.56 7.48
C GLN A 25 -4.66 -10.05 7.31
N ILE A 26 -3.77 -9.31 7.96
CA ILE A 26 -3.65 -7.87 7.73
C ILE A 26 -3.07 -7.74 6.33
N GLU A 27 -3.89 -7.35 5.37
CA GLU A 27 -3.43 -7.03 4.03
C GLU A 27 -2.41 -5.89 4.09
N PHE A 28 -1.32 -6.02 3.32
CA PHE A 28 -0.29 -5.00 3.26
C PHE A 28 -0.87 -3.72 2.66
N LYS A 29 -0.89 -2.65 3.46
CA LYS A 29 -1.36 -1.34 3.02
C LYS A 29 -0.31 -0.65 2.16
N VAL A 30 -0.72 -0.27 0.97
CA VAL A 30 0.02 0.55 0.00
C VAL A 30 -0.46 2.00 0.09
N LEU A 31 0.45 2.93 0.32
CA LEU A 31 0.16 4.34 0.56
C LEU A 31 0.20 5.15 -0.75
N PRO A 32 -0.41 6.34 -0.77
CA PRO A 32 -0.26 7.28 -1.88
C PRO A 32 1.20 7.47 -2.32
N GLY A 33 1.44 7.16 -3.60
CA GLY A 33 2.71 7.29 -4.28
C GLY A 33 3.68 6.15 -4.06
N ASP A 34 3.30 5.06 -3.40
CA ASP A 34 4.13 3.84 -3.35
C ASP A 34 4.19 3.12 -4.71
N MET A 35 3.31 3.47 -5.62
CA MET A 35 3.34 3.09 -7.02
C MET A 35 2.98 4.30 -7.88
N ALA A 36 3.36 4.28 -9.14
CA ALA A 36 2.94 5.30 -10.09
C ALA A 36 2.80 4.76 -11.51
N VAL A 37 1.88 5.34 -12.29
CA VAL A 37 1.80 5.09 -13.73
C VAL A 37 2.89 5.92 -14.43
N ILE A 38 3.67 5.28 -15.30
CA ILE A 38 4.77 5.90 -16.05
C ILE A 38 4.63 5.75 -17.57
N GLY A 39 3.50 5.23 -18.05
CA GLY A 39 3.17 5.23 -19.46
C GLY A 39 1.84 4.55 -19.73
N TYR A 40 1.17 4.91 -20.82
CA TYR A 40 -0.08 4.29 -21.25
C TYR A 40 -0.22 4.30 -22.76
N ARG A 41 -1.15 3.47 -23.23
CA ARG A 41 -1.54 3.31 -24.63
C ARG A 41 -3.04 3.10 -24.73
N THR A 42 -3.71 3.92 -25.54
CA THR A 42 -5.17 3.82 -25.74
C THR A 42 -5.56 2.82 -26.83
N ASP A 43 -4.62 2.44 -27.70
CA ASP A 43 -4.87 1.51 -28.81
C ASP A 43 -4.93 0.04 -28.37
N ASN A 44 -4.23 -0.31 -27.29
CA ASN A 44 -4.25 -1.64 -26.70
C ASN A 44 -4.51 -1.67 -25.19
N HIS A 45 -4.78 -0.49 -24.59
CA HIS A 45 -5.11 -0.32 -23.17
C HIS A 45 -4.00 -0.74 -22.19
N ASN A 46 -2.78 -0.97 -22.68
CA ASN A 46 -1.64 -1.31 -21.82
C ASN A 46 -1.09 -0.06 -21.14
N PHE A 47 -0.57 -0.24 -19.94
CA PHE A 47 0.12 0.81 -19.21
C PHE A 47 1.31 0.24 -18.43
N ALA A 48 2.26 1.11 -18.08
CA ALA A 48 3.42 0.75 -17.28
C ALA A 48 3.32 1.42 -15.91
N ILE A 49 3.66 0.66 -14.88
CA ILE A 49 3.75 1.13 -13.50
C ILE A 49 5.18 0.99 -13.00
N VAL A 50 5.55 1.80 -12.01
CA VAL A 50 6.77 1.64 -11.21
C VAL A 50 6.40 1.50 -9.73
N CYS A 51 7.07 0.58 -9.04
CA CYS A 51 6.99 0.47 -7.59
C CYS A 51 8.00 1.45 -6.96
N LEU A 52 7.51 2.38 -6.13
CA LEU A 52 8.28 3.40 -5.42
C LEU A 52 8.44 3.05 -3.93
N ARG A 53 8.02 1.85 -3.56
CA ARG A 53 8.29 1.16 -2.31
C ARG A 53 8.33 -0.35 -2.60
N GLU A 54 9.00 -1.10 -1.75
CA GLU A 54 8.91 -2.56 -1.76
C GLU A 54 7.48 -3.01 -1.39
N ILE A 55 6.85 -3.79 -2.26
CA ILE A 55 5.50 -4.34 -2.06
C ILE A 55 5.60 -5.86 -2.00
N PRO A 56 5.26 -6.50 -0.86
CA PRO A 56 5.33 -7.95 -0.72
C PRO A 56 4.48 -8.70 -1.75
N SER A 57 4.88 -9.94 -2.05
CA SER A 57 4.03 -10.90 -2.74
C SER A 57 2.73 -11.14 -1.96
N GLY A 58 1.63 -11.38 -2.67
CA GLY A 58 0.28 -11.58 -2.11
C GLY A 58 -0.50 -10.29 -1.85
N THR A 59 0.02 -9.11 -2.22
CA THR A 59 -0.68 -7.84 -2.05
C THR A 59 -1.69 -7.65 -3.18
N ASN A 60 -2.96 -7.36 -2.87
CA ASN A 60 -3.94 -7.07 -3.91
C ASN A 60 -3.91 -5.59 -4.28
N ILE A 61 -3.84 -5.34 -5.57
CA ILE A 61 -3.86 -4.04 -6.22
C ILE A 61 -4.94 -4.07 -7.29
N ARG A 62 -5.65 -2.97 -7.43
CA ARG A 62 -6.66 -2.79 -8.46
C ARG A 62 -6.29 -1.62 -9.35
N PHE A 63 -6.59 -1.78 -10.63
CA PHE A 63 -6.50 -0.71 -11.61
C PHE A 63 -7.87 -0.45 -12.19
N THR A 64 -8.24 0.81 -12.37
CA THR A 64 -9.52 1.15 -12.97
C THR A 64 -9.42 2.37 -13.85
N ASP A 65 -10.19 2.34 -14.92
CA ASP A 65 -10.54 3.47 -15.77
C ASP A 65 -11.84 4.12 -15.31
N LYS A 66 -12.37 3.77 -14.14
CA LYS A 66 -13.55 4.43 -13.57
C LYS A 66 -13.25 5.87 -13.19
N GLY A 67 -14.05 6.79 -13.69
CA GLY A 67 -13.99 8.20 -13.27
C GLY A 67 -14.40 8.37 -11.81
N TRP A 68 -13.73 9.28 -11.09
CA TRP A 68 -14.08 9.62 -9.71
C TRP A 68 -15.06 10.80 -9.66
N ASN A 69 -16.19 10.62 -8.97
CA ASN A 69 -17.22 11.62 -8.81
C ASN A 69 -16.94 12.57 -7.63
N HIS A 70 -17.60 13.72 -7.65
CA HIS A 70 -17.54 14.69 -6.55
C HIS A 70 -18.10 14.14 -5.22
N ASP A 71 -19.01 13.17 -5.28
CA ASP A 71 -19.61 12.51 -4.12
C ASP A 71 -18.74 11.38 -3.54
N GLU A 72 -17.46 11.33 -3.92
CA GLU A 72 -16.48 10.34 -3.47
C GLU A 72 -16.86 8.90 -3.83
N THR A 73 -17.39 8.71 -5.05
CA THR A 73 -17.68 7.39 -5.62
C THR A 73 -17.08 7.22 -7.01
N PHE A 74 -16.87 5.96 -7.41
CA PHE A 74 -16.55 5.66 -8.81
C PHE A 74 -17.79 5.73 -9.70
N ARG A 75 -17.61 6.12 -10.97
CA ARG A 75 -18.59 5.91 -12.02
C ARG A 75 -18.92 4.41 -12.19
N THR A 76 -20.16 4.15 -12.62
CA THR A 76 -20.61 2.82 -13.04
C THR A 76 -20.17 2.53 -14.47
N ASP A 77 -20.21 1.25 -14.86
CA ASP A 77 -20.10 0.81 -16.26
C ASP A 77 -18.72 0.93 -16.95
N GLU A 78 -17.64 0.99 -16.17
CA GLU A 78 -16.23 0.89 -16.62
C GLU A 78 -15.51 -0.29 -15.92
N GLY A 79 -14.23 -0.50 -16.21
CA GLY A 79 -13.49 -1.71 -15.86
C GLY A 79 -12.67 -1.63 -14.57
N VAL A 80 -12.49 -2.78 -13.93
CA VAL A 80 -11.52 -2.95 -12.84
C VAL A 80 -10.67 -4.18 -13.13
N ILE A 81 -9.36 -3.98 -13.23
CA ILE A 81 -8.36 -5.03 -13.33
C ILE A 81 -7.95 -5.42 -11.92
N TYR A 82 -7.92 -6.72 -11.63
CA TYR A 82 -7.49 -7.27 -10.36
C TYR A 82 -6.10 -7.88 -10.51
N TRP A 83 -5.14 -7.36 -9.76
CA TRP A 83 -3.78 -7.85 -9.75
C TRP A 83 -3.30 -8.15 -8.33
N THR A 84 -2.96 -9.42 -8.08
CA THR A 84 -2.24 -9.81 -6.88
C THR A 84 -0.76 -9.95 -7.23
N THR A 85 0.12 -9.30 -6.47
CA THR A 85 1.57 -9.45 -6.65
C THR A 85 1.96 -10.93 -6.46
N THR A 86 2.58 -11.55 -7.46
CA THR A 86 3.02 -12.97 -7.37
C THR A 86 4.41 -13.09 -6.75
N GLU A 87 5.20 -12.03 -6.88
CA GLU A 87 6.54 -11.86 -6.34
C GLU A 87 6.62 -10.48 -5.67
N ILE A 88 7.71 -10.21 -4.96
CA ILE A 88 7.95 -8.89 -4.38
C ILE A 88 8.06 -7.88 -5.53
N CYS A 89 7.31 -6.79 -5.47
CA CYS A 89 7.58 -5.63 -6.32
C CYS A 89 8.69 -4.82 -5.67
N GLU A 90 9.92 -5.00 -6.14
CA GLU A 90 11.09 -4.31 -5.60
C GLU A 90 11.02 -2.79 -5.83
N LEU A 91 11.72 -2.04 -4.99
CA LEU A 91 11.86 -0.60 -5.18
C LEU A 91 12.49 -0.30 -6.56
N GLY A 92 11.78 0.49 -7.35
CA GLY A 92 12.15 0.88 -8.70
C GLY A 92 11.76 -0.11 -9.79
N MET A 93 11.16 -1.26 -9.44
CA MET A 93 10.71 -2.24 -10.43
C MET A 93 9.63 -1.64 -11.33
N ILE A 94 9.79 -1.82 -12.65
CA ILE A 94 8.78 -1.45 -13.65
C ILE A 94 8.03 -2.70 -14.09
N LYS A 95 6.69 -2.61 -14.12
CA LYS A 95 5.82 -3.68 -14.62
C LYS A 95 4.89 -3.12 -15.69
N ILE A 96 4.75 -3.84 -16.80
CA ILE A 96 3.73 -3.57 -17.82
C ILE A 96 2.47 -4.33 -17.40
N ILE A 97 1.35 -3.61 -17.35
CA ILE A 97 0.02 -4.16 -17.17
C ILE A 97 -0.65 -4.22 -18.54
N ASN A 98 -0.91 -5.44 -18.98
CA ASN A 98 -1.78 -5.73 -20.11
C ASN A 98 -3.10 -6.28 -19.54
N PRO A 99 -4.23 -5.59 -19.71
CA PRO A 99 -5.51 -6.02 -19.13
C PRO A 99 -5.91 -7.46 -19.52
N LEU A 100 -5.45 -7.96 -20.67
CA LEU A 100 -5.72 -9.33 -21.13
C LEU A 100 -5.06 -10.43 -20.27
N ASP A 101 -4.06 -10.09 -19.47
CA ASP A 101 -3.33 -11.04 -18.63
C ASP A 101 -3.99 -11.26 -17.26
N TYR A 102 -5.06 -10.52 -16.94
CA TYR A 102 -5.66 -10.46 -15.61
C TYR A 102 -7.17 -10.67 -15.64
N TYR A 103 -7.74 -10.94 -14.46
CA TYR A 103 -9.18 -10.86 -14.30
C TYR A 103 -9.64 -9.40 -14.35
N VAL A 104 -10.65 -9.13 -15.17
CA VAL A 104 -11.25 -7.79 -15.34
C VAL A 104 -12.75 -7.90 -15.09
N SER A 105 -13.27 -7.11 -14.14
CA SER A 105 -14.72 -6.89 -14.01
C SER A 105 -15.13 -5.69 -14.84
N GLY A 106 -16.16 -5.80 -15.67
CA GLY A 106 -16.51 -4.75 -16.65
C GLY A 106 -15.54 -4.75 -17.85
N GLU A 107 -15.37 -3.60 -18.49
CA GLU A 107 -14.44 -3.41 -19.61
C GLU A 107 -13.46 -2.28 -19.25
N PHE A 108 -12.18 -2.61 -19.06
CA PHE A 108 -11.14 -1.59 -18.88
C PHE A 108 -10.67 -1.13 -20.26
N LYS A 109 -10.98 0.10 -20.63
CA LYS A 109 -10.82 0.60 -21.99
C LYS A 109 -10.51 2.08 -22.02
N LEU A 110 -9.21 2.36 -22.12
CA LEU A 110 -8.72 3.72 -22.30
C LEU A 110 -9.25 4.34 -23.60
N SER A 111 -9.99 5.44 -23.46
CA SER A 111 -10.61 6.18 -24.56
C SER A 111 -9.60 7.01 -25.39
N THR A 112 -9.92 7.20 -26.67
CA THR A 112 -9.16 8.05 -27.61
C THR A 112 -9.50 9.55 -27.49
N SER A 113 -10.19 9.97 -26.42
CA SER A 113 -10.52 11.37 -26.15
C SER A 113 -10.25 11.79 -24.69
N GLY A 114 -9.55 10.96 -23.93
CA GLY A 114 -9.23 11.19 -22.52
C GLY A 114 -9.84 10.14 -21.62
N ASP A 115 -9.17 9.89 -20.50
CA ASP A 115 -9.52 8.85 -19.54
C ASP A 115 -8.73 9.03 -18.24
N GLN A 116 -8.95 8.16 -17.27
CA GLN A 116 -8.22 8.06 -16.02
C GLN A 116 -7.63 6.65 -15.85
N ILE A 117 -6.55 6.57 -15.08
CA ILE A 117 -6.07 5.30 -14.52
C ILE A 117 -5.83 5.55 -13.04
N PHE A 118 -6.59 4.88 -12.19
CA PHE A 118 -6.34 4.83 -10.76
C PHE A 118 -5.72 3.50 -10.36
N ILE A 119 -4.68 3.59 -9.53
CA ILE A 119 -4.13 2.46 -8.79
C ILE A 119 -4.66 2.57 -7.35
N TYR A 120 -5.29 1.51 -6.83
CA TYR A 120 -5.85 1.53 -5.48
C TYR A 120 -5.92 0.13 -4.86
N GLN A 121 -6.19 0.08 -3.56
CA GLN A 121 -6.59 -1.14 -2.85
C GLN A 121 -8.02 -0.99 -2.34
N GLU A 122 -8.72 -2.11 -2.14
CA GLU A 122 -9.98 -2.13 -1.41
C GLU A 122 -9.78 -2.93 -0.12
N LEU A 123 -9.17 -2.27 0.87
CA LEU A 123 -8.92 -2.87 2.20
C LEU A 123 -10.21 -2.99 3.03
N VAL A 124 -11.17 -2.12 2.74
CA VAL A 124 -12.54 -2.12 3.26
C VAL A 124 -13.46 -1.98 2.05
N ALA A 125 -14.50 -2.81 1.99
CA ALA A 125 -15.45 -2.82 0.88
C ALA A 125 -16.01 -1.42 0.61
N ASP A 126 -16.06 -1.04 -0.67
CA ASP A 126 -16.55 0.25 -1.19
C ASP A 126 -15.78 1.47 -0.66
N ASN A 127 -14.59 1.27 -0.09
CA ASN A 127 -13.72 2.34 0.41
C ASN A 127 -12.31 2.22 -0.22
N PRO A 128 -12.10 2.79 -1.41
CA PRO A 128 -10.83 2.67 -2.13
C PRO A 128 -9.72 3.44 -1.43
N ASN A 129 -8.63 2.72 -1.10
CA ASN A 129 -7.38 3.32 -0.65
C ASN A 129 -6.52 3.64 -1.88
N PHE A 130 -6.53 4.89 -2.32
CA PHE A 130 -5.83 5.31 -3.53
C PHE A 130 -4.31 5.34 -3.36
N ILE A 131 -3.61 4.88 -4.40
CA ILE A 131 -2.16 4.83 -4.48
C ILE A 131 -1.65 5.86 -5.49
N PHE A 132 -2.24 5.90 -6.69
CA PHE A 132 -1.86 6.86 -7.73
C PHE A 132 -3.01 7.15 -8.69
N GLY A 133 -3.02 8.35 -9.27
CA GLY A 133 -3.96 8.74 -10.32
C GLY A 133 -3.27 9.36 -11.53
N LEU A 134 -3.58 8.86 -12.72
CA LEU A 134 -3.26 9.51 -13.99
C LEU A 134 -4.58 9.96 -14.63
N ASN A 135 -4.70 11.24 -14.99
CA ASN A 135 -5.76 11.75 -15.85
C ASN A 135 -5.18 12.15 -17.20
N THR A 136 -5.81 11.69 -18.27
CA THR A 136 -5.39 11.89 -19.66
C THR A 136 -6.41 12.72 -20.46
N PHE A 137 -7.41 13.32 -19.82
CA PHE A 137 -8.38 14.19 -20.48
C PHE A 137 -7.76 15.54 -20.84
N ASP A 138 -7.28 16.25 -19.83
CA ASP A 138 -6.64 17.56 -19.97
C ASP A 138 -5.51 17.71 -18.94
N ASN A 139 -4.82 18.85 -18.94
CA ASN A 139 -3.76 19.18 -17.98
C ASN A 139 -4.29 19.50 -16.56
N VAL A 140 -5.58 19.25 -16.30
CA VAL A 140 -6.24 19.52 -15.02
C VAL A 140 -7.20 18.37 -14.69
N TRP A 141 -7.40 18.11 -13.40
CA TRP A 141 -8.47 17.25 -12.93
C TRP A 141 -9.81 17.99 -12.98
N GLN A 142 -10.90 17.29 -13.29
CA GLN A 142 -12.24 17.86 -13.35
C GLN A 142 -12.83 17.98 -11.94
N SER A 143 -13.99 18.64 -11.81
CA SER A 143 -14.70 18.70 -10.52
C SER A 143 -15.45 17.41 -10.19
N SER A 144 -15.81 16.62 -11.21
CA SER A 144 -16.48 15.32 -11.11
C SER A 144 -16.25 14.54 -12.41
N ALA A 145 -16.44 13.23 -12.35
CA ALA A 145 -16.52 12.38 -13.53
C ALA A 145 -17.88 12.52 -14.25
N GLY A 146 -18.09 13.63 -14.96
CA GLY A 146 -19.33 13.89 -15.70
C GLY A 146 -19.54 12.96 -16.90
N THR A 147 -18.45 12.52 -17.53
CA THR A 147 -18.41 11.54 -18.62
C THR A 147 -17.42 10.42 -18.29
N ALA A 148 -17.43 9.34 -19.07
CA ALA A 148 -16.44 8.25 -19.00
C ALA A 148 -14.98 8.76 -19.16
N THR A 149 -14.80 9.88 -19.85
CA THR A 149 -13.48 10.43 -20.17
C THR A 149 -12.97 11.45 -19.14
N THR A 150 -13.69 11.69 -18.04
CA THR A 150 -13.38 12.75 -17.08
C THR A 150 -13.34 12.20 -15.67
N SER A 151 -12.56 12.84 -14.80
CA SER A 151 -12.44 12.40 -13.41
C SER A 151 -12.10 13.55 -12.47
N ALA A 152 -12.69 13.53 -11.27
CA ALA A 152 -12.19 14.31 -10.16
C ALA A 152 -10.91 13.69 -9.58
N LEU A 153 -10.14 14.48 -8.84
CA LEU A 153 -9.01 13.97 -8.07
C LEU A 153 -9.52 13.51 -6.69
N PRO A 154 -9.36 12.23 -6.31
CA PRO A 154 -9.66 11.78 -4.96
C PRO A 154 -8.92 12.59 -3.90
N SER A 155 -9.59 12.87 -2.77
CA SER A 155 -9.07 13.64 -1.64
C SER A 155 -7.76 13.05 -1.10
N ASP A 156 -7.69 11.72 -0.94
CA ASP A 156 -6.48 10.98 -0.55
C ASP A 156 -5.25 11.29 -1.42
N LEU A 157 -5.44 11.43 -2.73
CA LEU A 157 -4.36 11.76 -3.66
C LEU A 157 -4.08 13.26 -3.66
N LYS A 158 -5.13 14.10 -3.58
CA LYS A 158 -5.01 15.56 -3.53
C LYS A 158 -4.17 16.03 -2.35
N ASP A 159 -4.37 15.40 -1.19
CA ASP A 159 -3.75 15.80 0.09
C ASP A 159 -2.42 15.08 0.35
N SER A 160 -2.00 14.17 -0.54
CA SER A 160 -0.70 13.50 -0.46
C SER A 160 0.48 14.44 -0.73
N ILE A 161 1.61 14.21 -0.07
CA ILE A 161 2.82 15.06 -0.16
C ILE A 161 4.06 14.19 -0.41
N PRO A 162 4.75 14.33 -1.57
CA PRO A 162 4.29 15.01 -2.79
C PRO A 162 2.98 14.43 -3.33
N GLN A 163 2.25 15.22 -4.12
CA GLN A 163 1.00 14.77 -4.72
C GLN A 163 1.24 13.51 -5.58
N SER A 164 0.45 12.48 -5.34
CA SER A 164 0.58 11.16 -6.01
C SER A 164 -0.39 11.04 -7.19
N ALA A 165 -0.52 12.12 -7.96
CA ALA A 165 -1.39 12.18 -9.12
C ALA A 165 -0.88 13.18 -10.15
N ILE A 166 -1.21 12.93 -11.42
CA ILE A 166 -0.86 13.80 -12.54
C ILE A 166 -2.02 13.89 -13.53
N ALA A 167 -2.25 15.09 -14.08
CA ALA A 167 -3.14 15.30 -15.22
C ALA A 167 -2.32 15.75 -16.42
N ILE A 168 -2.44 15.04 -17.54
CA ILE A 168 -1.75 15.36 -18.79
C ILE A 168 -2.76 15.49 -19.93
N LYS A 169 -2.53 16.45 -20.82
CA LYS A 169 -3.38 16.63 -22.01
C LYS A 169 -3.44 15.35 -22.83
N HIS A 170 -4.66 15.03 -23.29
CA HIS A 170 -4.93 13.82 -24.07
C HIS A 170 -3.95 13.54 -25.20
N ARG A 171 -3.48 12.29 -25.25
CA ARG A 171 -2.73 11.67 -26.34
C ARG A 171 -3.16 10.21 -26.48
N THR A 172 -2.95 9.63 -27.66
CA THR A 172 -3.18 8.19 -27.89
C THR A 172 -2.20 7.32 -27.11
N TYR A 173 -1.01 7.85 -26.81
CA TYR A 173 0.01 7.24 -25.99
C TYR A 173 0.85 8.35 -25.35
N SER A 174 1.38 8.07 -24.16
CA SER A 174 2.44 8.90 -23.58
C SER A 174 3.26 8.07 -22.60
N VAL A 175 4.55 8.38 -22.51
CA VAL A 175 5.49 7.68 -21.64
C VAL A 175 6.34 8.68 -20.87
N TYR A 176 6.68 8.30 -19.64
CA TYR A 176 7.69 8.98 -18.84
C TYR A 176 9.08 8.82 -19.48
N ASN A 177 9.72 9.95 -19.75
CA ASN A 177 11.03 10.10 -20.38
C ASN A 177 11.98 10.98 -19.55
N GLY A 178 11.67 11.18 -18.26
CA GLY A 178 12.57 11.84 -17.32
C GLY A 178 13.69 10.92 -16.82
N GLU A 179 14.50 11.45 -15.90
CA GLU A 179 15.55 10.70 -15.20
C GLU A 179 14.99 9.48 -14.46
N ARG A 180 15.79 8.43 -14.29
CA ARG A 180 15.38 7.21 -13.55
C ARG A 180 16.29 6.88 -12.38
N GLY A 181 17.34 7.68 -12.15
CA GLY A 181 18.18 7.62 -10.98
C GLY A 181 17.82 8.73 -10.01
N PHE A 182 17.62 8.39 -8.74
CA PHE A 182 17.20 9.36 -7.73
C PHE A 182 17.94 9.16 -6.42
N ASN A 183 18.02 10.21 -5.60
CA ASN A 183 18.55 10.11 -4.23
C ASN A 183 17.44 9.91 -3.20
N SER A 184 16.18 10.09 -3.59
CA SER A 184 15.02 9.80 -2.73
C SER A 184 13.76 9.43 -3.51
N ILE A 185 12.82 8.77 -2.82
CA ILE A 185 11.49 8.49 -3.37
C ILE A 185 10.74 9.78 -3.73
N ASN A 186 10.91 10.84 -2.93
CA ASN A 186 10.22 12.12 -3.17
C ASN A 186 10.70 12.79 -4.47
N GLU A 187 11.99 12.70 -4.79
CA GLU A 187 12.51 13.17 -6.08
C GLU A 187 11.89 12.39 -7.25
N ALA A 188 11.78 11.05 -7.12
CA ALA A 188 11.12 10.23 -8.12
C ALA A 188 9.64 10.62 -8.31
N LYS A 189 8.90 10.79 -7.21
CA LYS A 189 7.48 11.24 -7.22
C LYS A 189 7.33 12.58 -7.93
N LEU A 190 8.13 13.59 -7.56
CA LEU A 190 8.13 14.91 -8.18
C LEU A 190 8.48 14.86 -9.67
N SER A 191 9.43 14.00 -10.04
CA SER A 191 9.82 13.82 -11.43
C SER A 191 8.70 13.19 -12.25
N ILE A 192 8.00 12.18 -11.72
CA ILE A 192 6.89 11.50 -12.40
C ILE A 192 5.71 12.45 -12.62
N ILE A 193 5.36 13.28 -11.63
CA ILE A 193 4.23 14.22 -11.75
C ILE A 193 4.56 15.50 -12.54
N ASN A 194 5.80 15.67 -12.97
CA ASN A 194 6.19 16.76 -13.86
C ASN A 194 5.78 16.43 -15.31
N THR A 195 4.79 17.12 -15.83
CA THR A 195 4.29 16.93 -17.20
C THR A 195 5.37 17.14 -18.27
N GLY A 196 6.42 17.93 -17.99
CA GLY A 196 7.56 18.12 -18.88
C GLY A 196 8.44 16.88 -19.07
N ASN A 197 8.32 15.89 -18.18
CA ASN A 197 9.01 14.61 -18.27
C ASN A 197 8.22 13.54 -19.05
N TRP A 198 7.09 13.91 -19.68
CA TRP A 198 6.27 13.00 -20.48
C TRP A 198 6.37 13.32 -21.98
N THR A 199 6.44 12.29 -22.81
CA THR A 199 6.57 12.44 -24.27
C THR A 199 5.56 11.57 -25.02
N ASN A 200 5.22 12.00 -26.24
CA ASN A 200 4.28 11.34 -27.14
C ASN A 200 4.76 11.43 -28.60
N ILE A 201 6.08 11.31 -28.81
CA ILE A 201 6.71 11.46 -30.14
C ILE A 201 6.38 10.31 -31.09
N THR A 202 6.34 10.64 -32.38
CA THR A 202 6.21 9.67 -33.49
C THR A 202 7.59 9.44 -34.15
N PRO A 203 8.02 8.19 -34.39
CA PRO A 203 7.32 6.94 -34.10
C PRO A 203 7.16 6.70 -32.60
N GLN A 204 6.04 6.08 -32.24
CA GLN A 204 5.69 5.83 -30.85
C GLN A 204 6.81 5.09 -30.10
N LEU A 205 7.18 5.60 -28.92
CA LEU A 205 8.07 4.90 -28.00
C LEU A 205 7.38 3.71 -27.33
N PRO A 206 8.11 2.61 -27.06
CA PRO A 206 7.58 1.51 -26.26
C PRO A 206 7.26 1.99 -24.83
N LEU A 207 6.34 1.27 -24.17
CA LEU A 207 6.12 1.48 -22.73
C LEU A 207 7.45 1.28 -21.97
N PRO A 208 7.72 2.09 -20.93
CA PRO A 208 8.91 1.95 -20.11
C PRO A 208 9.15 0.52 -19.63
N THR A 209 10.40 0.07 -19.73
CA THR A 209 10.91 -1.17 -19.14
C THR A 209 12.20 -0.87 -18.35
N GLY A 210 12.76 -1.88 -17.67
CA GLY A 210 13.94 -1.72 -16.81
C GLY A 210 13.54 -1.39 -15.37
N SER A 211 14.28 -0.49 -14.72
CA SER A 211 14.00 -0.06 -13.36
C SER A 211 14.37 1.40 -13.13
N PHE A 212 13.88 1.96 -12.03
CA PHE A 212 14.43 3.15 -11.41
C PHE A 212 15.55 2.72 -10.46
N SER A 213 16.58 3.53 -10.31
CA SER A 213 17.65 3.34 -9.35
C SER A 213 17.57 4.39 -8.25
N PHE A 214 17.91 3.96 -7.04
CA PHE A 214 17.93 4.83 -5.86
C PHE A 214 19.30 4.75 -5.21
N THR A 215 19.93 5.89 -4.99
CA THR A 215 21.17 5.96 -4.23
C THR A 215 20.86 5.61 -2.78
N THR A 216 21.28 4.44 -2.33
CA THR A 216 21.30 4.16 -0.90
C THR A 216 22.43 4.98 -0.30
N THR A 217 22.11 6.08 0.39
CA THR A 217 23.09 6.66 1.29
C THR A 217 23.34 5.61 2.37
N ALA A 218 24.47 4.90 2.30
CA ALA A 218 24.89 4.05 3.39
C ALA A 218 25.02 4.96 4.63
N VAL A 219 24.09 4.82 5.58
CA VAL A 219 24.24 5.43 6.89
C VAL A 219 25.45 4.73 7.52
N HIS A 220 26.59 5.40 7.48
CA HIS A 220 27.77 4.94 8.19
C HIS A 220 27.46 5.06 9.69
N LEU A 221 27.10 3.94 10.32
CA LEU A 221 26.81 3.86 11.76
C LEU A 221 28.02 4.21 12.64
N SER A 222 29.17 4.55 12.05
CA SER A 222 30.38 4.99 12.75
C SER A 222 30.20 6.29 13.54
N GLU A 223 29.14 7.06 13.32
CA GLU A 223 28.87 8.31 14.04
C GLU A 223 27.77 8.20 15.11
N PHE A 224 27.16 7.04 15.32
CA PHE A 224 26.26 6.84 16.46
C PHE A 224 27.06 6.55 17.73
N SER A 225 27.61 7.60 18.35
CA SER A 225 28.04 7.53 19.74
C SER A 225 26.82 7.71 20.62
N ALA A 226 26.29 6.61 21.16
CA ALA A 226 25.39 6.70 22.29
C ALA A 226 26.18 7.24 23.49
N GLU A 227 26.07 8.53 23.78
CA GLU A 227 26.42 9.01 25.11
C GLU A 227 25.37 8.44 26.07
N THR A 228 25.76 7.42 26.83
CA THR A 228 25.04 7.07 28.05
C THR A 228 25.17 8.28 28.97
N GLY A 229 24.13 9.10 29.00
CA GLY A 229 23.95 10.06 30.09
C GLY A 229 24.10 9.29 31.39
N ASP A 230 25.07 9.70 32.19
CA ASP A 230 25.53 9.05 33.42
C ASP A 230 24.47 9.25 34.52
N GLU A 231 23.24 8.77 34.30
CA GLU A 231 22.21 8.67 35.33
C GLU A 231 22.17 7.22 35.79
N SER A 232 23.14 6.89 36.67
CA SER A 232 23.03 5.68 37.48
C SER A 232 21.67 5.66 38.17
N ALA A 233 20.87 4.62 37.90
CA ALA A 233 19.58 4.44 38.56
C ALA A 233 19.80 4.51 40.08
N PRO A 234 19.05 5.35 40.81
CA PRO A 234 19.33 5.57 42.22
C PRO A 234 19.12 4.28 43.00
N TRP A 235 20.03 3.99 43.93
CA TRP A 235 20.19 2.70 44.62
C TRP A 235 18.90 2.09 45.20
N TRP A 236 17.90 2.92 45.51
CA TRP A 236 16.59 2.47 46.02
C TRP A 236 15.77 1.68 44.99
N MET A 237 15.94 1.92 43.68
CA MET A 237 15.28 1.14 42.63
C MET A 237 15.86 -0.27 42.51
N ILE A 238 17.16 -0.44 42.75
CA ILE A 238 17.83 -1.75 42.73
C ILE A 238 17.47 -2.56 43.99
N ALA A 239 17.35 -1.89 45.15
CA ALA A 239 16.93 -2.54 46.40
C ALA A 239 15.49 -3.10 46.34
N GLY A 240 14.57 -2.41 45.65
CA GLY A 240 13.18 -2.85 45.51
C GLY A 240 12.99 -4.14 44.70
N LEU A 241 13.82 -4.37 43.69
CA LEU A 241 13.71 -5.52 42.78
C LEU A 241 14.36 -6.80 43.33
N VAL A 242 15.33 -6.70 44.25
CA VAL A 242 16.09 -7.86 44.74
C VAL A 242 15.73 -8.26 46.17
N VAL A 243 15.40 -7.30 47.06
CA VAL A 243 15.21 -7.59 48.50
C VAL A 243 13.80 -8.12 48.82
N ILE A 244 12.78 -7.64 48.11
CA ILE A 244 11.37 -8.00 48.37
C ILE A 244 11.05 -9.47 48.01
N PRO A 245 11.54 -10.04 46.89
CA PRO A 245 11.29 -11.45 46.58
C PRO A 245 12.04 -12.41 47.53
N VAL A 246 13.22 -12.02 48.01
CA VAL A 246 14.06 -12.84 48.89
C VAL A 246 13.47 -12.90 50.31
N LEU A 247 12.88 -11.82 50.81
CA LEU A 247 12.21 -11.83 52.12
C LEU A 247 10.95 -12.72 52.14
N MET A 248 10.24 -12.83 51.01
CA MET A 248 9.05 -13.68 50.89
C MET A 248 9.36 -15.18 50.79
N MET A 249 10.59 -15.56 50.43
CA MET A 249 11.02 -16.97 50.41
C MET A 249 11.58 -17.48 51.74
N VAL A 250 11.96 -16.61 52.70
CA VAL A 250 12.64 -17.02 53.94
C VAL A 250 11.70 -17.16 55.16
N VAL A 251 10.47 -16.63 55.14
CA VAL A 251 9.51 -16.85 56.25
C VAL A 251 8.75 -18.16 56.08
N LYS A 252 9.49 -19.27 56.15
CA LYS A 252 8.95 -20.60 56.43
C LYS A 252 8.54 -20.63 57.90
N ARG A 253 7.26 -20.45 58.21
CA ARG A 253 6.74 -20.60 59.60
C ARG A 253 7.04 -22.01 60.11
N PRO A 254 7.82 -22.19 61.20
CA PRO A 254 7.89 -23.47 61.88
C PRO A 254 6.67 -23.64 62.79
N LYS A 255 6.13 -24.86 62.82
CA LYS A 255 5.17 -25.32 63.83
C LYS A 255 5.75 -25.06 65.24
N ARG A 256 4.91 -24.61 66.17
CA ARG A 256 5.10 -24.90 67.60
C ARG A 256 3.78 -25.29 68.26
N GLU A 257 3.83 -26.45 68.86
CA GLU A 257 2.88 -26.99 69.81
C GLU A 257 2.95 -26.27 71.17
N CYS A 258 1.88 -26.47 71.94
CA CYS A 258 1.76 -26.57 73.40
C CYS A 258 1.27 -25.38 74.26
N CYS A 259 0.20 -25.73 75.00
CA CYS A 259 -0.21 -25.38 76.37
C CYS A 259 -0.91 -24.04 76.66
N LYS A 260 -2.23 -24.11 76.84
CA LYS A 260 -2.85 -24.42 78.15
C LYS A 260 -4.15 -25.20 77.94
#